data_AF-A0A944SJD2-F1
#
_entry.id   AF-A0A944SJD2-F1
#
_cell.length_a   1.000
_cell.length_b   1.000
_cell.length_c   1.000
_cell.angle_alpha   90.00
_cell.angle_beta   90.00
_cell.angle_gamma   90.00
#
_symmetry.space_group_name_H-M   'P 1'
#
loop_
_entity.id
_entity.type
_entity.pdbx_description
1 polymer ?
#
loop_
_entity_poly.entity_id
_entity_poly.type
_entity_poly.pdbx_seq_one_letter_code
_entity_poly.pdbx_strand_id
1 'polypeptide(L)'
;MKHVIVGTGPAGVVAAETLRKASPEAEITMFSGEPDPPYGRMALPYFLVGNIDEAGTYLRKTKGHFEGLDILVRVGRVAGVSPDAHEITLIGGETETFDRLLIATGAVPVKPPVDGLDLPGVHHCWSLEDARNIIERAEEGSSVVLIGAGFIACIILQSL
;
A
#
# COMPACT_ATOMS: atom_id res chain seq x y z
N MET A 1 18.41 -5.11 -17.93
CA MET A 1 17.91 -3.74 -17.69
C MET A 1 17.17 -3.74 -16.37
N LYS A 2 17.55 -2.84 -15.47
CA LYS A 2 17.05 -2.75 -14.10
C LYS A 2 15.86 -1.80 -14.01
N HIS A 3 14.72 -2.35 -13.62
CA HIS A 3 13.48 -1.61 -13.45
C HIS A 3 13.14 -1.53 -11.96
N VAL A 4 13.01 -0.30 -11.49
CA VAL A 4 12.58 -0.01 -10.12
C VAL A 4 11.17 0.54 -10.15
N ILE A 5 10.29 -0.03 -9.33
CA ILE A 5 8.91 0.39 -9.17
C ILE A 5 8.71 0.84 -7.73
N VAL A 6 8.32 2.09 -7.52
CA VAL A 6 8.07 2.64 -6.19
C VAL A 6 6.58 2.58 -5.89
N GLY A 7 6.18 1.59 -5.09
CA GLY A 7 4.79 1.32 -4.74
C GLY A 7 4.37 -0.09 -5.14
N THR A 8 3.76 -0.80 -4.19
CA THR A 8 3.29 -2.19 -4.30
C THR A 8 1.77 -2.31 -4.37
N GLY A 9 1.07 -1.21 -4.63
CA GLY A 9 -0.36 -1.23 -4.92
C GLY A 9 -0.70 -1.88 -6.27
N PRO A 10 -1.98 -1.88 -6.68
CA PRO A 10 -2.41 -2.52 -7.93
C PRO A 10 -1.63 -2.07 -9.17
N ALA A 11 -1.31 -0.78 -9.27
CA ALA A 11 -0.54 -0.23 -10.37
C ALA A 11 0.88 -0.83 -10.45
N GLY A 12 1.59 -0.90 -9.32
CA GLY A 12 2.96 -1.44 -9.26
C GLY A 12 2.99 -2.94 -9.54
N VAL A 13 2.08 -3.71 -8.93
CA VAL A 13 1.98 -5.16 -9.13
C VAL A 13 1.68 -5.50 -10.59
N VAL A 14 0.68 -4.85 -11.19
CA VAL A 14 0.33 -5.10 -12.60
C VAL A 14 1.46 -4.69 -13.54
N ALA A 15 2.16 -3.59 -13.24
CA ALA A 15 3.31 -3.16 -14.04
C ALA A 15 4.46 -4.18 -13.98
N ALA A 16 4.81 -4.66 -12.79
CA ALA A 16 5.88 -5.65 -12.61
C ALA A 16 5.60 -6.95 -13.36
N GLU A 17 4.38 -7.48 -13.24
CA GLU A 17 3.97 -8.72 -13.93
C GLU A 17 3.92 -8.55 -15.45
N THR A 18 3.42 -7.40 -15.91
CA THR A 18 3.39 -7.07 -17.34
C THR A 18 4.82 -6.96 -17.88
N LEU A 19 5.70 -6.30 -17.14
CA LEU A 19 7.10 -6.15 -17.49
C LEU A 19 7.81 -7.50 -17.56
N ARG A 20 7.59 -8.40 -16.59
CA ARG A 20 8.16 -9.76 -16.64
C ARG A 20 7.75 -10.51 -17.91
N LYS A 21 6.49 -10.39 -18.33
CA LYS A 21 6.01 -11.01 -19.59
C LYS A 21 6.64 -10.38 -20.83
N ALA A 22 6.78 -9.05 -20.85
CA ALA A 22 7.30 -8.33 -22.00
C ALA A 22 8.84 -8.37 -22.12
N SER A 23 9.53 -8.51 -20.99
CA SER A 23 11.00 -8.54 -20.90
C SER A 23 11.44 -9.59 -19.87
N PRO A 24 11.50 -10.87 -20.26
CA PRO A 24 11.83 -11.98 -19.35
C PRO A 24 13.19 -11.89 -18.65
N GLU A 25 14.13 -11.11 -19.19
CA GLU A 25 15.47 -10.90 -18.64
C GLU A 25 15.61 -9.60 -17.83
N ALA A 26 14.50 -8.87 -17.60
CA ALA A 26 14.55 -7.65 -16.79
C ALA A 26 14.83 -7.98 -15.32
N GLU A 27 15.64 -7.16 -14.67
CA GLU A 27 15.74 -7.15 -13.21
C GLU A 27 14.64 -6.22 -12.69
N ILE A 28 13.72 -6.72 -11.87
CA ILE A 28 12.52 -6.00 -11.45
C ILE A 28 12.48 -5.96 -9.93
N THR A 29 12.55 -4.75 -9.37
CA THR A 29 12.39 -4.53 -7.93
C THR A 29 11.22 -3.59 -7.65
N MET A 30 10.29 -4.04 -6.82
CA MET A 30 9.22 -3.22 -6.25
C MET A 30 9.58 -2.81 -4.82
N PHE A 31 9.46 -1.53 -4.50
CA PHE A 31 9.61 -1.00 -3.14
C PHE A 31 8.27 -0.71 -2.50
N SER A 32 8.04 -1.27 -1.31
CA SER A 32 6.86 -1.02 -0.47
C SER A 32 7.19 -0.03 0.63
N GLY A 33 6.32 0.97 0.80
CA GLY A 33 6.37 1.89 1.94
C GLY A 33 5.68 1.38 3.20
N GLU A 34 5.12 0.16 3.14
CA GLU A 34 4.37 -0.54 4.18
C GLU A 34 4.96 -1.96 4.36
N PRO A 35 4.93 -2.54 5.58
CA PRO A 35 5.55 -3.83 5.85
C PRO A 35 4.76 -5.03 5.29
N ASP A 36 3.51 -4.79 4.90
CA ASP A 36 2.58 -5.83 4.49
C ASP A 36 2.80 -6.31 3.04
N PRO A 37 2.39 -7.56 2.70
CA PRO A 37 2.35 -8.03 1.33
C PRO A 37 1.52 -7.11 0.42
N PRO A 38 1.82 -7.02 -0.89
CA PRO A 38 1.03 -6.22 -1.84
C PRO A 38 -0.48 -6.50 -1.72
N TYR A 39 -1.26 -5.49 -1.35
CA TYR A 39 -2.69 -5.61 -1.06
C TYR A 39 -3.54 -4.54 -1.76
N GLY A 40 -4.82 -4.84 -1.91
CA GLY A 40 -5.79 -3.93 -2.50
C GLY A 40 -6.51 -3.14 -1.41
N ARG A 41 -6.28 -1.81 -1.33
CA ARG A 41 -6.95 -0.94 -0.35
C ARG A 41 -8.49 -0.96 -0.45
N MET A 42 -9.04 -1.24 -1.63
CA MET A 42 -10.48 -1.41 -1.82
C MET A 42 -11.07 -2.63 -1.09
N ALA A 43 -10.23 -3.56 -0.63
CA ALA A 43 -10.66 -4.72 0.14
C ALA A 43 -10.79 -4.41 1.64
N LEU A 44 -10.23 -3.30 2.14
CA LEU A 44 -10.20 -2.97 3.56
C LEU A 44 -11.60 -2.94 4.22
N PRO A 45 -12.66 -2.37 3.60
CA PRO A 45 -13.98 -2.37 4.23
C PRO A 45 -14.55 -3.78 4.47
N TYR A 46 -14.26 -4.74 3.57
CA TYR A 46 -14.68 -6.13 3.75
C TYR A 46 -13.91 -6.83 4.86
N PHE A 47 -12.65 -6.43 5.08
CA PHE A 47 -11.85 -6.90 6.21
C PHE A 47 -12.37 -6.30 7.53
N LEU A 48 -12.74 -5.01 7.55
CA LEU A 48 -13.31 -4.34 8.73
C LEU A 48 -14.57 -5.05 9.26
N VAL A 49 -15.47 -5.50 8.38
CA VAL A 49 -16.69 -6.25 8.77
C VAL A 49 -16.47 -7.74 9.01
N GLY A 50 -15.24 -8.24 8.83
CA GLY A 50 -14.95 -9.67 8.94
C GLY A 50 -15.52 -10.55 7.82
N ASN A 51 -15.91 -9.98 6.67
CA ASN A 51 -16.35 -10.76 5.50
C ASN A 51 -15.19 -11.51 4.84
N ILE A 52 -13.98 -10.99 5.01
CA ILE A 52 -12.72 -11.62 4.59
C ILE A 52 -11.72 -11.55 5.73
N ASP A 53 -10.76 -12.48 5.74
CA ASP A 53 -9.57 -12.35 6.56
C ASP A 53 -8.61 -11.31 5.96
N GLU A 54 -7.56 -10.97 6.72
CA GLU A 54 -6.53 -10.04 6.27
C GLU A 54 -5.87 -10.49 4.96
N ALA A 55 -5.58 -11.79 4.86
CA ALA A 55 -5.02 -12.40 3.66
C ALA A 55 -5.94 -12.22 2.44
N GLY A 56 -7.25 -12.10 2.65
CA GLY A 56 -8.27 -11.71 1.69
C GLY A 56 -8.00 -10.38 0.99
N THR A 57 -7.26 -9.46 1.61
CA THR A 57 -6.88 -8.17 1.01
C THR A 57 -5.73 -8.27 0.01
N TYR A 58 -4.90 -9.33 0.10
CA TYR A 58 -3.69 -9.47 -0.72
C TYR A 58 -4.01 -9.61 -2.20
N LEU A 59 -3.27 -8.90 -3.05
CA LEU A 59 -3.48 -8.89 -4.50
C LEU A 59 -3.16 -10.25 -5.13
N ARG A 60 -2.27 -11.03 -4.53
CA ARG A 60 -1.90 -12.38 -4.96
C ARG A 60 -1.95 -13.33 -3.77
N LYS A 61 -2.62 -14.47 -3.96
CA LYS A 61 -2.82 -15.48 -2.91
C LYS A 61 -1.77 -16.59 -2.92
N THR A 62 -1.14 -16.81 -4.06
CA THR A 62 -0.12 -17.85 -4.21
C THR A 62 1.13 -17.45 -3.41
N LYS A 63 1.52 -18.28 -2.45
CA LYS A 63 2.79 -18.10 -1.73
C LYS A 63 3.94 -18.17 -2.74
N GLY A 64 4.89 -17.24 -2.63
CA GLY A 64 6.03 -17.21 -3.55
C GLY A 64 5.70 -16.67 -4.94
N HIS A 65 4.55 -16.00 -5.14
CA HIS A 65 4.10 -15.54 -6.45
C HIS A 65 5.13 -14.63 -7.15
N PHE A 66 5.72 -13.68 -6.42
CA PHE A 66 6.67 -12.73 -6.99
C PHE A 66 8.04 -13.38 -7.20
N GLU A 67 8.47 -14.23 -6.26
CA GLU A 67 9.70 -15.00 -6.33
C GLU A 67 9.68 -15.96 -7.53
N GLY A 68 8.55 -16.64 -7.78
CA GLY A 68 8.37 -17.50 -8.96
C GLY A 68 8.33 -16.74 -10.29
N LEU A 69 8.25 -15.41 -10.25
CA LEU A 69 8.34 -14.51 -11.40
C LEU A 69 9.67 -13.73 -11.42
N ASP A 70 10.64 -14.06 -10.56
CA ASP A 70 11.89 -13.30 -10.38
C ASP A 70 11.64 -11.80 -10.18
N ILE A 71 10.58 -11.43 -9.45
CA ILE A 71 10.27 -10.06 -9.05
C ILE A 71 10.65 -9.90 -7.58
N LEU A 72 11.61 -9.02 -7.30
CA LEU A 72 12.01 -8.72 -5.94
C LEU A 72 11.04 -7.71 -5.32
N VAL A 73 10.46 -8.03 -4.16
CA VAL A 73 9.65 -7.10 -3.37
C VAL A 73 10.43 -6.74 -2.12
N ARG A 74 10.76 -5.45 -1.96
CA ARG A 74 11.52 -4.93 -0.82
C ARG A 74 10.64 -4.02 0.02
N VAL A 75 10.65 -4.21 1.33
CA VAL A 75 10.13 -3.21 2.26
C VAL A 75 11.19 -2.12 2.42
N GLY A 76 10.82 -0.89 2.12
CA GLY A 76 11.71 0.26 2.14
C GLY A 76 11.01 1.49 1.56
N ARG A 77 10.73 2.48 2.40
CA ARG A 77 10.09 3.72 1.94
C ARG A 77 11.11 4.56 1.19
N VAL A 78 10.81 4.89 -0.07
CA VAL A 78 11.62 5.81 -0.88
C VAL A 78 11.43 7.24 -0.38
N ALA A 79 12.52 7.91 -0.05
CA ALA A 79 12.57 9.29 0.42
C ALA A 79 12.84 10.30 -0.72
N GLY A 80 13.54 9.86 -1.78
CA GLY A 80 13.91 10.74 -2.88
C GLY A 80 14.27 9.99 -4.14
N VAL A 81 14.26 10.73 -5.25
CA VAL A 81 14.67 10.26 -6.58
C VAL A 81 15.65 11.27 -7.14
N SER A 82 16.79 10.79 -7.65
CA SER A 82 17.74 11.57 -8.44
C SER A 82 17.68 11.11 -9.89
N PRO A 83 16.94 11.79 -10.77
CA PRO A 83 16.82 11.40 -12.17
C PRO A 83 18.16 11.43 -12.90
N ASP A 84 19.00 12.44 -12.63
CA ASP A 84 20.30 12.59 -13.29
C ASP A 84 21.28 11.47 -12.89
N ALA A 85 21.22 11.02 -11.64
CA ALA A 85 22.03 9.92 -11.13
C ALA A 85 21.40 8.54 -11.36
N HIS A 86 20.17 8.49 -11.90
CA HIS A 86 19.43 7.24 -12.10
C HIS A 86 19.32 6.42 -10.80
N GLU A 87 18.99 7.09 -9.69
CA GLU A 87 19.05 6.52 -8.34
C GLU A 87 17.83 6.93 -7.49
N ILE A 88 17.36 6.02 -6.63
CA ILE A 88 16.44 6.32 -5.53
C ILE A 88 17.16 6.25 -4.19
N THR A 89 16.68 7.01 -3.22
CA THR A 89 17.17 6.96 -1.83
C THR A 89 16.05 6.50 -0.91
N LEU A 90 16.31 5.52 -0.06
CA LEU A 90 15.38 5.03 0.96
C LEU A 90 15.47 5.88 2.23
N ILE A 91 14.41 5.85 3.05
CA ILE A 91 14.48 6.30 4.44
C ILE A 91 15.54 5.45 5.15
N GLY A 92 16.57 6.11 5.68
CA GLY A 92 17.77 5.46 6.23
C GLY A 92 19.04 5.70 5.41
N GLY A 93 18.92 6.25 4.19
CA GLY A 93 20.05 6.69 3.38
C GLY A 93 20.63 5.62 2.44
N GLU A 94 20.12 4.38 2.49
CA GLU A 94 20.43 3.37 1.47
C GLU A 94 19.96 3.87 0.09
N THR A 95 20.74 3.58 -0.96
CA THR A 95 20.39 3.95 -2.33
C THR A 95 20.29 2.73 -3.26
N GLU A 96 19.50 2.90 -4.32
CA GLU A 96 19.28 1.87 -5.33
C GLU A 96 19.25 2.51 -6.73
N THR A 97 20.12 2.03 -7.63
CA THR A 97 20.17 2.50 -9.02
C THR A 97 19.10 1.86 -9.89
N PHE A 98 18.73 2.50 -11.01
CA PHE A 98 17.78 1.99 -11.98
C PHE A 98 18.12 2.40 -13.42
N ASP A 99 17.75 1.57 -14.39
CA ASP A 99 17.70 2.01 -15.80
C ASP A 99 16.36 2.69 -16.11
N ARG A 100 15.28 2.19 -15.49
CA ARG A 100 13.91 2.69 -15.62
C ARG A 100 13.24 2.75 -14.26
N LEU A 101 12.56 3.86 -13.99
CA LEU A 101 11.79 4.08 -12.76
C LEU A 101 10.31 4.24 -13.08
N LEU A 102 9.46 3.54 -12.33
CA LEU A 102 8.02 3.77 -12.28
C LEU A 102 7.63 4.27 -10.89
N ILE A 103 7.01 5.44 -10.83
CA ILE A 103 6.43 5.99 -9.60
C ILE A 103 4.96 5.54 -9.53
N ALA A 104 4.66 4.64 -8.59
CA ALA A 104 3.35 4.05 -8.36
C ALA A 104 2.92 4.21 -6.87
N THR A 105 3.29 5.34 -6.25
CA THR A 105 3.13 5.61 -4.81
C THR A 105 1.69 5.82 -4.35
N GLY A 106 0.74 5.94 -5.28
CA GLY A 106 -0.67 6.19 -4.97
C GLY A 106 -0.87 7.57 -4.33
N ALA A 107 -1.80 7.65 -3.37
CA ALA A 107 -2.17 8.87 -2.68
C ALA A 107 -2.07 8.70 -1.14
N VAL A 108 -2.38 9.78 -0.42
CA VAL A 108 -2.50 9.81 1.04
C VAL A 108 -3.79 10.53 1.46
N PRO A 109 -4.38 10.21 2.62
CA PRO A 109 -5.55 10.91 3.14
C PRO A 109 -5.22 12.39 3.42
N VAL A 110 -6.19 13.27 3.18
CA VAL A 110 -6.08 14.67 3.57
C VAL A 110 -6.37 14.77 5.07
N LYS A 111 -5.49 15.46 5.81
CA LYS A 111 -5.73 15.82 7.21
C LYS A 111 -6.32 17.24 7.27
N PRO A 112 -7.60 17.42 7.63
CA PRO A 112 -8.18 18.75 7.74
C PRO A 112 -7.56 19.51 8.93
N PRO A 113 -7.56 20.86 8.93
CA PRO A 113 -6.99 21.67 10.00
C PRO A 113 -7.92 21.72 11.21
N VAL A 114 -8.11 20.56 11.86
CA VAL A 114 -8.93 20.39 13.06
C VAL A 114 -8.04 19.91 14.19
N ASP A 115 -8.11 20.60 15.33
CA ASP A 115 -7.36 20.23 16.52
C ASP A 115 -7.84 18.88 17.06
N GLY A 116 -6.90 18.06 17.55
CA GLY A 116 -7.20 16.75 18.12
C GLY A 116 -7.26 15.59 17.13
N LEU A 117 -6.97 15.81 15.84
CA LEU A 117 -6.88 14.71 14.85
C LEU A 117 -5.71 13.75 15.05
N ASP A 118 -4.80 14.04 15.97
CA ASP A 118 -3.69 13.16 16.37
C ASP A 118 -4.01 12.36 17.65
N LEU A 119 -5.24 12.45 18.17
CA LEU A 119 -5.65 11.68 19.35
C LEU A 119 -5.71 10.18 19.02
N PRO A 120 -5.42 9.27 19.97
CA PRO A 120 -5.32 7.83 19.72
C PRO A 120 -6.58 7.14 19.16
N GLY A 121 -7.75 7.78 19.28
CA GLY A 121 -9.01 7.28 18.74
C GLY A 121 -9.31 7.74 17.31
N VAL A 122 -8.47 8.61 16.74
CA VAL A 122 -8.66 9.14 15.38
C VAL A 122 -7.82 8.31 14.42
N HIS A 123 -8.50 7.63 13.51
CA HIS A 123 -7.87 6.77 12.51
C HIS A 123 -8.23 7.26 11.11
N HIS A 124 -7.29 7.16 10.20
CA HIS A 124 -7.63 7.07 8.78
C HIS A 124 -8.16 5.67 8.48
N CYS A 125 -8.74 5.45 7.31
CA CYS A 125 -9.05 4.12 6.81
C CYS A 125 -8.40 3.98 5.43
N TRP A 126 -7.07 3.96 5.41
CA TRP A 126 -6.27 4.04 4.20
C TRP A 126 -5.26 2.90 4.06
N SER A 127 -4.60 2.52 5.15
CA SER A 127 -3.65 1.41 5.20
C SER A 127 -4.26 0.15 5.82
N LEU A 128 -3.54 -0.98 5.71
CA LEU A 128 -3.91 -2.20 6.43
C LEU A 128 -3.73 -2.03 7.96
N GLU A 129 -2.70 -1.28 8.36
CA GLU A 129 -2.48 -0.87 9.76
C GLU A 129 -3.65 -0.06 10.32
N ASP A 130 -4.17 0.91 9.55
CA ASP A 130 -5.37 1.67 9.90
C ASP A 130 -6.55 0.74 10.18
N ALA A 131 -6.77 -0.24 9.30
CA ALA A 131 -7.87 -1.19 9.45
C ALA A 131 -7.72 -2.05 10.71
N ARG A 132 -6.51 -2.55 11.00
CA ARG A 132 -6.21 -3.28 12.25
C ARG A 132 -6.52 -2.42 13.48
N ASN A 133 -6.08 -1.16 13.49
CA ASN A 133 -6.31 -0.23 14.59
C ASN A 133 -7.81 0.08 14.80
N ILE A 134 -8.59 0.16 13.73
CA ILE A 134 -10.05 0.34 13.80
C ILE A 134 -10.71 -0.90 14.39
N ILE A 135 -10.37 -2.10 13.90
CA ILE A 135 -10.93 -3.37 14.38
C ILE A 135 -10.68 -3.56 15.88
N GLU A 136 -9.51 -3.17 16.39
CA GLU A 136 -9.18 -3.25 17.82
C GLU A 136 -10.02 -2.31 18.72
N ARG A 137 -10.72 -1.33 18.14
CA ARG A 137 -11.40 -0.26 18.90
C ARG A 137 -12.90 -0.18 18.65
N ALA A 138 -13.34 -0.52 17.44
CA ALA A 138 -14.72 -0.44 17.02
C ALA A 138 -15.43 -1.79 17.28
N GLU A 139 -15.75 -2.04 18.55
CA GLU A 139 -16.53 -3.19 18.97
C GLU A 139 -18.03 -2.89 18.93
N GLU A 140 -18.87 -3.93 19.00
CA GLU A 140 -20.33 -3.78 19.07
C GLU A 140 -20.74 -2.84 20.21
N GLY A 141 -21.56 -1.82 19.89
CA GLY A 141 -21.98 -0.79 20.83
C GLY A 141 -21.07 0.44 20.93
N SER A 142 -19.95 0.47 20.19
CA SER A 142 -19.07 1.63 20.10
C SER A 142 -19.77 2.84 19.48
N SER A 143 -19.48 4.03 19.99
CA SER A 143 -19.89 5.29 19.36
C SER A 143 -18.83 5.76 18.37
N VAL A 144 -19.18 5.75 17.09
CA VAL A 144 -18.27 6.11 15.99
C VAL A 144 -18.69 7.43 15.36
N VAL A 145 -17.71 8.28 15.03
CA VAL A 145 -17.90 9.47 14.20
C VAL A 145 -17.06 9.33 12.94
N LEU A 146 -17.71 9.46 11.78
CA LEU A 146 -17.05 9.45 10.48
C LEU A 146 -16.98 10.88 9.92
N ILE A 147 -15.76 11.35 9.63
CA ILE A 147 -15.54 12.69 9.08
C ILE A 147 -15.45 12.60 7.56
N GLY A 148 -16.49 13.09 6.88
CA GLY A 148 -16.62 13.09 5.42
C GLY A 148 -17.77 12.21 4.93
N ALA A 149 -18.39 12.62 3.81
CA ALA A 149 -19.56 11.95 3.22
C ALA A 149 -19.29 11.53 1.76
N GLY A 150 -18.04 11.19 1.44
CA GLY A 150 -17.66 10.67 0.13
C GLY A 150 -17.92 9.18 -0.02
N PHE A 151 -17.70 8.65 -1.21
CA PHE A 151 -17.94 7.23 -1.54
C PHE A 151 -17.25 6.25 -0.57
N ILE A 152 -15.98 6.48 -0.24
CA ILE A 152 -15.21 5.66 0.70
C ILE A 152 -15.88 5.68 2.09
N ALA A 153 -16.28 6.86 2.55
CA ALA A 153 -16.94 7.02 3.84
C ALA A 153 -18.27 6.25 3.89
N CYS A 154 -19.09 6.30 2.84
CA CYS A 154 -20.33 5.53 2.79
C CYS A 154 -20.12 4.01 2.87
N ILE A 155 -19.06 3.49 2.24
CA ILE A 155 -18.74 2.05 2.31
C ILE A 155 -18.26 1.67 3.71
N ILE A 156 -17.39 2.48 4.32
CA ILE A 156 -16.92 2.25 5.69
C ILE A 156 -18.08 2.35 6.69
N LEU A 157 -19.01 3.28 6.50
CA LEU A 157 -20.18 3.42 7.37
C LEU A 157 -21.09 2.19 7.33
N GLN A 158 -21.22 1.52 6.17
CA GLN A 158 -21.92 0.23 6.11
C GLN A 158 -21.13 -0.90 6.78
N SER A 159 -19.87 -0.63 7.13
CA SER A 159 -18.90 -1.60 7.65
C SER A 159 -18.66 -1.49 9.15
N LEU A 160 -19.25 -0.50 9.82
CA LEU A 160 -19.15 -0.23 11.26
C LEU A 160 -20.55 -0.25 11.88
#